data_AF-F6H8G1-F1
#
_entry.id   AF-F6H8G1-F1
#
_cell.length_a   1.000
_cell.length_b   1.000
_cell.length_c   1.000
_cell.angle_alpha   90.00
_cell.angle_beta   90.00
_cell.angle_gamma   90.00
#
_symmetry.space_group_name_H-M   'P 1'
#
loop_
_entity.id
_entity.type
_entity.pdbx_description
1 polymer ?
#
loop_
_entity_poly.entity_id
_entity_poly.type
_entity_poly.pdbx_seq_one_letter_code
_entity_poly.pdbx_strand_id
1 'polypeptide(L)'
;MWSWACLEAQENVLLLILLPVFDTGSFIANLYLPYLLDELRGLVIRQHEFCFLFWYRFGSPRPNEYFTESRQGMELITGRFDPFVPGGRASHHIAARTLGILAGLFHLSVRPPQRLYKGLRMGNIETVLSSSIAAVFFAAFVVVGTMWYGSATTPIELFGPTRYQWDQGYFQQERYLRVGAGLAENQSFSEAGSKIPEK
;
A
#
# COMPACT_ATOMS: atom_id res chain seq x y z
N MET A 1 -4.71 -12.94 33.13
CA MET A 1 -5.88 -12.76 32.24
C MET A 1 -5.46 -11.78 31.16
N TRP A 2 -5.13 -12.28 29.97
CA TRP A 2 -4.70 -11.46 28.84
C TRP A 2 -5.96 -11.07 28.05
N SER A 3 -6.20 -9.77 27.92
CA SER A 3 -7.37 -9.21 27.23
C SER A 3 -7.27 -9.48 25.73
N TRP A 4 -8.37 -9.93 25.13
CA TRP A 4 -8.52 -10.25 23.70
C TRP A 4 -8.02 -9.13 22.76
N ALA A 5 -8.05 -7.87 23.19
CA ALA A 5 -7.55 -6.73 22.42
C ALA A 5 -6.02 -6.73 22.21
N CYS A 6 -5.25 -7.41 23.06
CA CYS A 6 -3.78 -7.46 22.97
C CYS A 6 -3.30 -8.46 21.90
N LEU A 7 -4.05 -9.54 21.67
CA LEU A 7 -3.79 -10.51 20.60
C LEU A 7 -4.10 -9.93 19.22
N GLU A 8 -5.20 -9.17 19.11
CA GLU A 8 -5.65 -8.59 17.83
C GLU A 8 -4.75 -7.45 17.33
N ALA A 9 -4.10 -6.71 18.24
CA ALA A 9 -3.07 -5.73 17.90
C ALA A 9 -1.75 -6.39 17.44
N GLN A 10 -1.40 -7.55 18.00
CA GLN A 10 -0.20 -8.29 17.63
C GLN A 10 -0.34 -8.97 16.25
N GLU A 11 -1.53 -9.49 15.94
CA GLU A 11 -1.88 -10.09 14.64
C GLU A 11 -1.79 -9.08 13.48
N ASN A 12 -2.24 -7.84 13.72
CA ASN A 12 -2.22 -6.78 12.71
C ASN A 12 -0.81 -6.24 12.42
N VAL A 13 0.07 -6.22 13.41
CA VAL A 13 1.48 -5.82 13.23
C VAL A 13 2.27 -6.90 12.49
N LEU A 14 1.97 -8.18 12.74
CA LEU A 14 2.57 -9.28 12.00
C LEU A 14 2.20 -9.24 10.50
N LEU A 15 0.93 -8.95 10.19
CA LEU A 15 0.45 -8.75 8.82
C LEU A 15 1.10 -7.54 8.13
N LEU A 16 1.31 -6.44 8.84
CA LEU A 16 1.94 -5.22 8.28
C LEU A 16 3.45 -5.37 8.04
N ILE A 17 4.14 -6.17 8.86
CA ILE A 17 5.58 -6.50 8.69
C ILE A 17 5.78 -7.60 7.64
N LEU A 18 4.80 -8.49 7.45
CA LEU A 18 4.88 -9.55 6.45
C LEU A 18 4.47 -9.07 5.06
N LEU A 19 3.63 -8.05 4.89
CA LEU A 19 3.22 -7.53 3.58
C LEU A 19 4.38 -7.11 2.64
N PRO A 20 5.46 -6.47 3.12
CA PRO A 20 6.66 -6.21 2.31
C PRO A 20 7.58 -7.43 2.14
N VAL A 21 7.50 -8.43 3.04
CA VAL A 21 8.18 -9.73 2.91
C VAL A 21 7.43 -10.66 1.94
N PHE A 22 6.14 -10.39 1.74
CA PHE A 22 5.24 -11.10 0.85
C PHE A 22 5.37 -10.66 -0.63
N ASP A 23 6.11 -9.60 -0.95
CA ASP A 23 6.36 -9.18 -2.35
C ASP A 23 7.14 -10.23 -3.16
N THR A 24 7.81 -11.18 -2.50
CA THR A 24 8.45 -12.33 -3.16
C THR A 24 7.91 -13.69 -2.66
N GLY A 25 7.32 -13.74 -1.46
CA GLY A 25 6.77 -14.95 -0.85
C GLY A 25 5.30 -15.25 -1.15
N SER A 26 4.48 -14.25 -1.52
CA SER A 26 3.03 -14.45 -1.74
C SER A 26 2.74 -15.31 -2.95
N PHE A 27 3.68 -15.40 -3.88
CA PHE A 27 3.55 -16.27 -5.04
C PHE A 27 3.62 -17.75 -4.66
N ILE A 28 4.33 -18.12 -3.59
CA ILE A 28 4.37 -19.49 -3.08
C ILE A 28 3.10 -19.80 -2.25
N ALA A 29 2.61 -18.86 -1.44
CA ALA A 29 1.39 -19.07 -0.64
C ALA A 29 0.10 -19.16 -1.51
N ASN A 30 0.00 -18.36 -2.57
CA ASN A 30 -1.09 -18.45 -3.56
C ASN A 30 -1.02 -19.75 -4.40
N LEU A 31 0.12 -20.42 -4.39
CA LEU A 31 0.36 -21.74 -4.96
C LEU A 31 0.07 -22.91 -4.02
N TYR A 32 -0.13 -22.66 -2.72
CA TYR A 32 -0.49 -23.67 -1.71
C TYR A 32 -2.00 -23.70 -1.39
N LEU A 33 -2.74 -22.62 -1.68
CA LEU A 33 -4.20 -22.62 -1.61
C LEU A 33 -4.95 -23.48 -2.67
N PRO A 34 -4.38 -23.90 -3.83
CA PRO A 34 -5.09 -24.76 -4.77
C PRO A 34 -5.12 -26.24 -4.34
N TYR A 35 -4.51 -26.62 -3.20
CA TYR A 35 -4.67 -27.98 -2.65
C TYR A 35 -5.90 -28.13 -1.72
N LEU A 36 -6.64 -27.04 -1.43
CA LEU A 36 -7.87 -27.09 -0.61
C LEU A 36 -9.15 -26.73 -1.38
N LEU A 37 -9.06 -26.44 -2.69
CA LEU A 37 -10.19 -26.04 -3.52
C LEU A 37 -10.29 -26.85 -4.81
N ASP A 38 -10.21 -28.17 -4.68
CA ASP A 38 -10.43 -29.11 -5.78
C ASP A 38 -11.93 -29.32 -6.10
N GLU A 39 -12.83 -28.43 -5.64
CA GLU A 39 -14.27 -28.66 -5.77
C GLU A 39 -15.12 -27.51 -6.33
N LEU A 40 -14.56 -26.43 -6.88
CA LEU A 40 -15.42 -25.40 -7.52
C LEU A 40 -14.84 -24.82 -8.80
N ARG A 41 -15.27 -25.43 -9.94
CA ARG A 41 -15.24 -24.84 -11.28
C ARG A 41 -15.81 -23.41 -11.25
N GLY A 42 -15.03 -22.42 -11.70
CA GLY A 42 -15.52 -21.04 -11.87
C GLY A 42 -14.42 -19.99 -11.75
N LEU A 43 -13.33 -20.10 -12.52
CA LEU A 43 -12.18 -19.20 -12.37
C LEU A 43 -12.25 -17.90 -13.22
N VAL A 44 -13.26 -17.71 -14.06
CA VAL A 44 -13.39 -16.47 -14.87
C VAL A 44 -14.26 -15.42 -14.17
N ILE A 45 -15.16 -15.81 -13.27
CA ILE A 45 -16.06 -14.89 -12.55
C ILE A 45 -15.42 -14.31 -11.26
N ARG A 46 -14.39 -14.97 -10.71
CA ARG A 46 -13.78 -14.57 -9.41
C ARG A 46 -12.69 -13.51 -9.46
N GLN A 47 -12.14 -13.16 -10.63
CA GLN A 47 -11.13 -12.10 -10.70
C GLN A 47 -11.75 -10.72 -10.41
N HIS A 48 -12.99 -10.52 -10.85
CA HIS A 48 -13.74 -9.29 -10.62
C HIS A 48 -14.13 -9.11 -9.13
N GLU A 49 -14.52 -10.20 -8.47
CA GLU A 49 -14.84 -10.23 -7.03
C GLU A 49 -13.60 -10.03 -6.15
N PHE A 50 -12.43 -10.57 -6.53
CA PHE A 50 -11.19 -10.34 -5.81
C PHE A 50 -10.70 -8.89 -5.95
N CYS A 51 -10.85 -8.28 -7.13
CA CYS A 51 -10.63 -6.85 -7.33
C CYS A 51 -11.61 -6.00 -6.51
N PHE A 52 -12.88 -6.41 -6.39
CA PHE A 52 -13.89 -5.70 -5.62
C PHE A 52 -13.63 -5.76 -4.11
N LEU A 53 -13.23 -6.91 -3.57
CA LEU A 53 -12.87 -7.08 -2.15
C LEU A 53 -11.56 -6.38 -1.78
N PHE A 54 -10.56 -6.39 -2.66
CA PHE A 54 -9.31 -5.64 -2.47
C PHE A 54 -9.58 -4.12 -2.47
N TRP A 55 -10.41 -3.64 -3.40
CA TRP A 55 -10.83 -2.24 -3.46
C TRP A 55 -11.63 -1.82 -2.21
N TYR A 56 -12.55 -2.66 -1.72
CA TYR A 56 -13.36 -2.33 -0.55
C TYR A 56 -12.56 -2.37 0.77
N ARG A 57 -11.56 -3.25 0.88
CA ARG A 57 -10.74 -3.41 2.10
C ARG A 57 -9.56 -2.42 2.18
N PHE A 58 -8.97 -2.01 1.06
CA PHE A 58 -7.83 -1.09 1.01
C PHE A 58 -8.15 0.31 0.45
N GLY A 59 -9.28 0.49 -0.24
CA GLY A 59 -9.66 1.75 -0.90
C GLY A 59 -10.43 2.76 -0.03
N SER A 60 -10.54 2.55 1.28
CA SER A 60 -11.04 3.59 2.19
C SER A 60 -9.96 4.04 3.16
N PRO A 61 -8.99 4.86 2.72
CA PRO A 61 -8.21 5.68 3.63
C PRO A 61 -9.11 6.86 4.00
N ARG A 62 -10.15 6.63 4.82
CA ARG A 62 -10.76 7.72 5.56
C ARG A 62 -9.83 7.96 6.74
N PRO A 63 -9.05 9.06 6.79
CA PRO A 63 -8.39 9.43 8.02
C PRO A 63 -9.50 9.92 8.94
N ASN A 64 -10.01 9.04 9.79
CA ASN A 64 -10.81 9.45 10.91
C ASN A 64 -9.83 10.12 11.91
N GLU A 65 -10.07 11.40 12.20
CA GLU A 65 -9.26 12.30 13.04
C GLU A 65 -9.01 11.83 14.49
N TYR A 66 -9.36 10.59 14.83
CA TYR A 66 -9.33 10.02 16.18
C TYR A 66 -8.03 9.27 16.54
N PHE A 67 -7.02 9.22 15.66
CA PHE A 67 -5.87 8.31 15.82
C PHE A 67 -4.48 8.96 15.96
N THR A 68 -4.41 10.25 16.30
CA THR A 68 -3.12 10.96 16.40
C THR A 68 -2.49 10.97 17.80
N GLU A 69 -3.23 10.62 18.86
CA GLU A 69 -2.78 10.93 20.23
C GLU A 69 -2.14 9.75 21.01
N SER A 70 -2.22 8.50 20.55
CA SER A 70 -1.83 7.33 21.39
C SER A 70 -0.60 6.51 20.94
N ARG A 71 0.24 6.97 20.01
CA ARG A 71 1.28 6.12 19.36
C ARG A 71 2.73 6.61 19.35
N GLN A 72 3.12 7.55 20.21
CA GLN A 72 4.48 8.13 20.19
C GLN A 72 5.66 7.13 20.35
N GLY A 73 5.44 5.92 20.89
CA GLY A 73 6.48 4.86 20.98
C GLY A 73 6.50 3.83 19.84
N MET A 74 5.41 3.73 19.06
CA MET A 74 5.21 2.71 18.01
C MET A 74 5.27 3.30 16.58
N GLU A 75 5.36 4.62 16.47
CA GLU A 75 5.47 5.38 15.19
C GLU A 75 6.76 5.12 14.42
N LEU A 76 7.87 4.85 15.10
CA LEU A 76 9.20 4.78 14.47
C LEU A 76 9.36 3.62 13.47
N ILE A 77 8.61 2.53 13.67
CA ILE A 77 8.58 1.36 12.78
C ILE A 77 7.38 1.45 11.84
N THR A 78 6.16 1.75 12.34
CA THR A 78 4.96 1.78 11.48
C THR A 78 4.92 2.98 10.55
N GLY A 79 5.52 4.11 10.94
CA GLY A 79 5.62 5.30 10.09
C GLY A 79 6.49 5.11 8.85
N ARG A 80 7.34 4.08 8.80
CA ARG A 80 8.09 3.70 7.58
C ARG A 80 7.23 3.01 6.53
N PHE A 81 6.06 2.51 6.92
CA PHE A 81 5.08 1.91 6.00
C PHE A 81 3.97 2.89 5.63
N ASP A 82 4.01 4.13 6.14
CA ASP A 82 3.09 5.18 5.72
C ASP A 82 3.38 5.58 4.26
N PRO A 83 2.41 5.48 3.34
CA PRO A 83 2.59 5.82 1.93
C PRO A 83 2.91 7.31 1.69
N PHE A 84 2.67 8.19 2.67
CA PHE A 84 2.95 9.62 2.58
C PHE A 84 4.33 10.00 3.15
N VAL A 85 5.04 9.09 3.81
CA VAL A 85 6.38 9.34 4.35
C VAL A 85 7.46 8.91 3.36
N PRO A 86 8.31 9.84 2.87
CA PRO A 86 9.32 9.52 1.86
C PRO A 86 10.39 8.54 2.36
N GLY A 87 10.72 8.57 3.65
CA GLY A 87 11.77 7.75 4.27
C GLY A 87 11.50 6.24 4.17
N GLY A 88 10.23 5.83 4.15
CA GLY A 88 9.84 4.43 3.96
C GLY A 88 10.37 3.84 2.66
N ARG A 89 10.35 4.61 1.58
CA ARG A 89 10.76 4.15 0.24
C ARG A 89 12.25 3.87 0.15
N ALA A 90 13.09 4.74 0.71
CA ALA A 90 14.53 4.52 0.72
C ALA A 90 14.86 3.19 1.45
N SER A 91 14.22 2.97 2.61
CA SER A 91 14.39 1.73 3.36
C SER A 91 13.85 0.50 2.63
N HIS A 92 12.69 0.61 1.95
CA HIS A 92 12.13 -0.45 1.13
C HIS A 92 13.09 -0.85 -0.01
N HIS A 93 13.65 0.11 -0.75
CA HIS A 93 14.57 -0.18 -1.85
C HIS A 93 15.86 -0.87 -1.37
N ILE A 94 16.40 -0.44 -0.23
CA ILE A 94 17.59 -1.06 0.37
C ILE A 94 17.29 -2.49 0.80
N ALA A 95 16.19 -2.70 1.55
CA ALA A 95 15.80 -4.02 2.03
C ALA A 95 15.47 -4.97 0.87
N ALA A 96 14.64 -4.53 -0.08
CA ALA A 96 14.23 -5.31 -1.24
C ALA A 96 15.43 -5.67 -2.13
N ARG A 97 16.39 -4.75 -2.33
CA ARG A 97 17.61 -5.04 -3.09
C ARG A 97 18.45 -6.11 -2.40
N THR A 98 18.68 -5.98 -1.10
CA THR A 98 19.47 -6.97 -0.34
C THR A 98 18.81 -8.35 -0.40
N LEU A 99 17.50 -8.42 -0.17
CA LEU A 99 16.75 -9.67 -0.26
C LEU A 99 16.72 -10.24 -1.68
N GLY A 100 16.59 -9.40 -2.70
CA GLY A 100 16.61 -9.81 -4.11
C GLY A 100 17.94 -10.43 -4.53
N ILE A 101 19.07 -9.90 -4.05
CA ILE A 101 20.40 -10.48 -4.29
C ILE A 101 20.50 -11.86 -3.62
N LEU A 102 20.09 -11.97 -2.35
CA LEU A 102 20.13 -13.25 -1.63
C LEU A 102 19.22 -14.30 -2.28
N ALA A 103 18.00 -13.92 -2.66
CA ALA A 103 17.06 -14.80 -3.36
C ALA A 103 17.60 -15.21 -4.74
N GLY A 104 18.23 -14.28 -5.47
CA GLY A 104 18.87 -14.58 -6.75
C GLY A 104 20.00 -15.61 -6.61
N LEU A 105 20.89 -15.43 -5.64
CA LEU A 105 21.96 -16.39 -5.34
C LEU A 105 21.40 -17.76 -4.94
N PHE A 106 20.32 -17.79 -4.13
CA PHE A 106 19.64 -19.02 -3.79
C PHE A 106 19.09 -19.74 -5.01
N HIS A 107 18.39 -19.04 -5.91
CA HIS A 107 17.84 -19.62 -7.14
C HIS A 107 18.92 -20.10 -8.13
N LEU A 108 20.10 -19.50 -8.12
CA LEU A 108 21.26 -19.98 -8.88
C LEU A 108 21.90 -21.24 -8.27
N SER A 109 21.85 -21.36 -6.95
CA SER A 109 22.54 -22.43 -6.21
C SER A 109 21.69 -23.69 -6.02
N VAL A 110 20.36 -23.56 -6.04
CA VAL A 110 19.43 -24.63 -5.66
C VAL A 110 18.50 -25.00 -6.81
N ARG A 111 18.48 -26.29 -7.18
CA ARG A 111 17.51 -26.81 -8.15
C ARG A 111 16.11 -26.94 -7.55
N PRO A 112 15.04 -26.75 -8.33
CA PRO A 112 13.67 -26.85 -7.82
C PRO A 112 13.35 -28.28 -7.38
N PRO A 113 12.58 -28.45 -6.29
CA PRO A 113 12.15 -29.77 -5.83
C PRO A 113 11.15 -30.38 -6.82
N GLN A 114 11.19 -31.71 -6.95
CA GLN A 114 10.45 -32.45 -7.97
C GLN A 114 8.92 -32.22 -7.94
N ARG A 115 8.36 -32.04 -6.75
CA ARG A 115 6.93 -31.75 -6.55
C ARG A 115 6.52 -30.42 -7.19
N LEU A 116 7.30 -29.36 -6.96
CA LEU A 116 7.03 -28.04 -7.53
C LEU A 116 7.29 -28.01 -9.03
N TYR A 117 8.38 -28.64 -9.47
CA TYR A 117 8.72 -28.71 -10.90
C TYR A 117 7.57 -29.33 -11.73
N LYS A 118 7.01 -30.45 -11.25
CA LYS A 118 5.86 -31.10 -11.88
C LYS A 118 4.55 -30.34 -11.67
N GLY A 119 4.26 -29.93 -10.43
CA GLY A 119 3.00 -29.27 -10.08
C GLY A 119 2.78 -27.95 -10.83
N LEU A 120 3.86 -27.19 -11.04
CA LEU A 120 3.82 -25.92 -11.75
C LEU A 120 4.19 -26.02 -13.22
N ARG A 121 4.48 -27.23 -13.69
CA ARG A 121 4.89 -27.49 -15.09
C ARG A 121 6.06 -26.59 -15.53
N MET A 122 7.09 -26.46 -14.68
CA MET A 122 8.22 -25.53 -14.89
C MET A 122 9.03 -25.78 -16.18
N GLY A 123 8.83 -26.92 -16.87
CA GLY A 123 9.39 -27.18 -18.19
C GLY A 123 8.65 -26.48 -19.36
N ASN A 124 7.48 -25.88 -19.13
CA ASN A 124 6.73 -25.12 -20.13
C ASN A 124 6.90 -23.61 -19.90
N ILE A 125 7.37 -22.89 -20.92
CA ILE A 125 7.59 -21.44 -20.88
C ILE A 125 6.30 -20.63 -20.65
N GLU A 126 5.14 -21.16 -21.06
CA GLU A 126 3.85 -20.49 -20.85
C GLU A 126 3.54 -20.29 -19.37
N THR A 127 4.11 -21.12 -18.49
CA THR A 127 3.94 -20.98 -17.03
C THR A 127 4.63 -19.72 -16.52
N VAL A 128 5.83 -19.41 -17.04
CA VAL A 128 6.56 -18.18 -16.74
C VAL A 128 5.82 -16.97 -17.30
N LEU A 129 5.27 -17.09 -18.51
CA LEU A 129 4.44 -16.04 -19.09
C LEU A 129 3.20 -15.76 -18.23
N SER A 130 2.48 -16.82 -17.83
CA SER A 130 1.29 -16.72 -16.99
C SER A 130 1.59 -16.06 -15.64
N SER A 131 2.65 -16.49 -14.95
CA SER A 131 3.04 -15.89 -13.67
C SER A 131 3.50 -14.44 -13.82
N SER A 132 4.19 -14.11 -14.93
CA SER A 132 4.68 -12.75 -15.19
C SER A 132 3.55 -11.78 -15.49
N ILE A 133 2.54 -12.21 -16.26
CA ILE A 133 1.34 -11.41 -16.52
C ILE A 133 0.64 -11.08 -15.20
N ALA A 134 0.47 -12.07 -14.31
CA ALA A 134 -0.13 -11.84 -13.00
C ALA A 134 0.66 -10.81 -12.15
N ALA A 135 1.99 -10.91 -12.13
CA ALA A 135 2.86 -9.98 -11.41
C ALA A 135 2.79 -8.54 -11.97
N VAL A 136 2.78 -8.39 -13.29
CA VAL A 136 2.67 -7.07 -13.94
C VAL A 136 1.31 -6.43 -13.69
N PHE A 137 0.22 -7.20 -13.77
CA PHE A 137 -1.12 -6.70 -13.44
C PHE A 137 -1.20 -6.24 -11.98
N PHE A 138 -0.65 -7.03 -11.04
CA PHE A 138 -0.59 -6.63 -9.65
C PHE A 138 0.12 -5.30 -9.46
N ALA A 139 1.32 -5.14 -10.04
CA ALA A 139 2.06 -3.88 -9.99
C ALA A 139 1.29 -2.71 -10.60
N ALA A 140 0.62 -2.92 -11.74
CA ALA A 140 -0.20 -1.90 -12.38
C ALA A 140 -1.37 -1.45 -11.48
N PHE A 141 -2.07 -2.37 -10.83
CA PHE A 141 -3.14 -2.04 -9.89
C PHE A 141 -2.65 -1.24 -8.69
N VAL A 142 -1.50 -1.60 -8.12
CA VAL A 142 -0.88 -0.85 -7.01
C VAL A 142 -0.55 0.58 -7.45
N VAL A 143 0.09 0.74 -8.62
CA VAL A 143 0.42 2.07 -9.16
C VAL A 143 -0.83 2.91 -9.40
N VAL A 144 -1.87 2.34 -10.02
CA VAL A 144 -3.16 3.03 -10.23
C VAL A 144 -3.76 3.49 -8.90
N GLY A 145 -3.75 2.64 -7.87
CA GLY A 145 -4.21 3.01 -6.53
C GLY A 145 -3.42 4.18 -5.94
N THR A 146 -2.08 4.09 -5.93
CA THR A 146 -1.22 5.17 -5.38
C THR A 146 -1.33 6.49 -6.15
N MET A 147 -1.64 6.43 -7.44
CA MET A 147 -1.91 7.62 -8.26
C MET A 147 -3.25 8.26 -7.91
N TRP A 148 -4.30 7.45 -7.74
CA TRP A 148 -5.66 7.93 -7.51
C TRP A 148 -5.86 8.49 -6.10
N TYR A 149 -5.30 7.83 -5.08
CA TYR A 149 -5.44 8.22 -3.68
C TYR A 149 -4.34 9.19 -3.21
N GLY A 150 -3.24 9.29 -3.96
CA GLY A 150 -2.07 10.07 -3.57
C GLY A 150 -1.11 9.29 -2.67
N SER A 151 0.16 9.64 -2.78
CA SER A 151 1.27 9.04 -2.03
C SER A 151 2.49 9.96 -2.10
N ALA A 152 3.54 9.63 -1.36
CA ALA A 152 4.81 10.34 -1.46
C ALA A 152 5.48 10.22 -2.86
N THR A 153 5.10 9.22 -3.69
CA THR A 153 5.58 9.06 -5.09
C THR A 153 4.75 9.82 -6.11
N THR A 154 3.57 10.32 -5.71
CA THR A 154 2.63 11.01 -6.60
C THR A 154 2.32 12.39 -6.03
N PRO A 155 3.35 13.27 -5.89
CA PRO A 155 3.16 14.58 -5.29
C PRO A 155 2.25 15.45 -6.15
N ILE A 156 1.38 16.20 -5.47
CA ILE A 156 0.37 17.07 -6.11
C ILE A 156 0.98 18.14 -7.02
N GLU A 157 2.22 18.54 -6.76
CA GLU A 157 2.93 19.54 -7.59
C GLU A 157 3.29 19.02 -8.98
N LEU A 158 3.40 17.69 -9.15
CA LEU A 158 3.74 17.07 -10.42
C LEU A 158 2.52 16.45 -11.11
N PHE A 159 1.57 15.92 -10.34
CA PHE A 159 0.44 15.15 -10.88
C PHE A 159 -0.93 15.80 -10.67
N GLY A 160 -0.98 16.96 -10.01
CA GLY A 160 -2.21 17.65 -9.66
C GLY A 160 -2.85 17.13 -8.36
N PRO A 161 -3.87 17.84 -7.83
CA PRO A 161 -4.57 17.45 -6.62
C PRO A 161 -5.46 16.21 -6.85
N THR A 162 -5.72 15.46 -5.80
CA THR A 162 -6.65 14.33 -5.86
C THR A 162 -8.09 14.81 -5.72
N ARG A 163 -9.06 14.05 -6.25
CA ARG A 163 -10.49 14.33 -6.04
C ARG A 163 -10.84 14.41 -4.56
N TYR A 164 -10.22 13.57 -3.73
CA TYR A 164 -10.49 13.52 -2.30
C TYR A 164 -10.15 14.84 -1.60
N GLN A 165 -9.12 15.57 -2.04
CA GLN A 165 -8.80 16.89 -1.51
C GLN A 165 -9.89 17.92 -1.83
N TRP A 166 -10.53 17.81 -2.99
CA TRP A 166 -11.68 18.64 -3.38
C TRP A 166 -12.92 18.29 -2.56
N ASP A 167 -13.28 17.01 -2.50
CA ASP A 167 -14.49 16.54 -1.81
C ASP A 167 -14.48 16.86 -0.31
N GLN A 168 -13.29 16.93 0.31
CA GLN A 168 -13.11 17.29 1.71
C GLN A 168 -12.87 18.80 1.94
N GLY A 169 -12.79 19.61 0.87
CA GLY A 169 -12.51 21.04 0.99
C GLY A 169 -11.14 21.35 1.61
N TYR A 170 -10.15 20.47 1.45
CA TYR A 170 -8.85 20.53 2.15
C TYR A 170 -8.16 21.90 2.02
N PHE A 171 -7.98 22.39 0.79
CA PHE A 171 -7.36 23.70 0.53
C PHE A 171 -8.26 24.88 0.88
N GLN A 172 -9.58 24.68 0.89
CA GLN A 172 -10.53 25.70 1.32
C GLN A 172 -10.42 25.94 2.83
N GLN A 173 -10.34 24.85 3.61
CA GLN A 173 -10.15 24.90 5.06
C GLN A 173 -8.84 25.59 5.44
N GLU A 174 -7.73 25.21 4.80
CA GLU A 174 -6.42 25.85 5.04
C GLU A 174 -6.44 27.36 4.73
N ARG A 175 -7.12 27.79 3.66
CA ARG A 175 -7.31 29.22 3.37
C ARG A 175 -8.12 29.92 4.47
N TYR A 176 -9.20 29.32 4.95
CA TYR A 176 -9.98 29.90 6.04
C TYR A 176 -9.17 30.03 7.34
N LEU A 177 -8.33 29.04 7.64
CA LEU A 177 -7.44 29.08 8.80
C LEU A 177 -6.43 30.25 8.70
N ARG A 178 -5.79 30.43 7.54
CA ARG A 178 -4.84 31.53 7.31
C ARG A 178 -5.48 32.91 7.38
N VAL A 179 -6.66 33.07 6.78
CA VAL A 179 -7.41 34.34 6.87
C VAL A 179 -7.85 34.58 8.31
N GLY A 180 -8.34 33.56 9.01
CA GLY A 180 -8.72 33.65 10.43
C GLY A 180 -7.57 34.05 11.35
N ALA A 181 -6.36 33.51 11.11
CA ALA A 181 -5.16 33.89 11.84
C ALA A 181 -4.79 35.38 11.60
N GLY A 182 -4.86 35.86 10.35
CA GLY A 182 -4.65 37.28 10.05
C GLY A 182 -5.65 38.21 10.74
N LEU A 183 -6.94 37.81 10.80
CA LEU A 183 -7.96 38.56 11.53
C LEU A 183 -7.69 38.59 13.04
N ALA A 184 -7.22 37.49 13.63
CA ALA A 184 -6.85 37.42 15.04
C ALA A 184 -5.66 38.33 15.38
N GLU A 185 -4.80 38.62 14.40
CA GLU A 185 -3.71 39.60 14.49
C GLU A 185 -4.16 41.04 14.21
N ASN A 186 -5.46 41.32 14.21
CA ASN A 186 -6.09 42.62 13.91
C ASN A 186 -5.87 43.14 12.48
N GLN A 187 -5.58 42.26 11.53
CA GLN A 187 -5.53 42.65 10.12
C GLN A 187 -6.95 42.81 9.56
N SER A 188 -7.12 43.67 8.56
CA SER A 188 -8.40 43.75 7.83
C SER A 188 -8.59 42.49 6.95
N PHE A 189 -9.83 42.15 6.61
CA PHE A 189 -10.12 41.01 5.73
C PHE A 189 -9.40 41.11 4.37
N SER A 190 -9.30 42.32 3.81
CA SER A 190 -8.60 42.57 2.55
C SER A 190 -7.10 42.29 2.67
N GLU A 191 -6.49 42.69 3.80
CA GLU A 191 -5.07 42.47 4.05
C GLU A 191 -4.75 41.00 4.35
N ALA A 192 -5.58 40.32 5.14
CA ALA A 192 -5.42 38.89 5.39
C ALA A 192 -5.63 38.07 4.11
N GLY A 193 -6.60 38.47 3.27
CA GLY A 193 -6.88 37.83 1.98
C GLY A 193 -5.77 38.03 0.95
N SER A 194 -5.12 39.20 0.91
CA SER A 194 -4.03 39.47 -0.03
C SER A 194 -2.74 38.68 0.26
N LYS A 195 -2.59 38.16 1.49
CA LYS A 195 -1.47 37.30 1.91
C LYS A 195 -1.65 35.83 1.51
N ILE A 196 -2.82 35.44 0.97
CA ILE A 196 -3.05 34.07 0.48
C ILE A 196 -2.30 33.88 -0.85
N PRO A 197 -1.43 32.86 -0.96
CA PRO A 197 -0.75 32.59 -2.23
C PRO A 197 -1.74 32.22 -3.32
N GLU A 198 -1.44 32.62 -4.56
CA GLU A 198 -2.24 32.27 -5.74
C GLU A 198 -2.14 30.78 -6.11
N LYS A 199 -1.02 30.14 -5.74
CA LYS A 199 -0.78 28.70 -5.89
C LYS A 199 -1.46 27.90 -4.78
#